data_AF-A0A0Q5C881-F1
#
_entry.id   AF-A0A0Q5C881-F1
#
_cell.length_a   1.000
_cell.length_b   1.000
_cell.length_c   1.000
_cell.angle_alpha   90.00
_cell.angle_beta   90.00
_cell.angle_gamma   90.00
#
_symmetry.space_group_name_H-M   'P 1'
#
loop_
_entity.id
_entity.type
_entity.pdbx_description
1 polymer ?
#
loop_
_entity_poly.entity_id
_entity_poly.type
_entity_poly.pdbx_seq_one_letter_code
_entity_poly.pdbx_strand_id
1 'polypeptide(L)' 'MRQSTIDEIAGGAAWTVEKVISENPADTPVERPARLRRELALWISHAVKREVINDRRRVGRRQA' A
#
# COMPACT_ATOMS: atom_id res chain seq x y z
N MET A 1 2.91 2.17 -15.21
CA MET A 1 3.60 1.55 -14.06
C MET A 1 4.26 0.26 -14.52
N ARG A 2 5.43 -0.12 -13.98
CA ARG A 2 6.11 -1.38 -14.34
C ARG A 2 5.55 -2.53 -13.50
N GLN A 3 5.61 -3.77 -14.00
CA GLN A 3 5.16 -4.95 -13.26
C GLN A 3 5.85 -5.06 -11.88
N SER A 4 7.16 -4.81 -11.82
CA SER A 4 7.92 -4.80 -10.57
C SER A 4 7.37 -3.84 -9.52
N THR A 5 6.78 -2.71 -9.93
CA THR A 5 6.14 -1.75 -9.02
C THR A 5 4.79 -2.26 -8.54
N ILE A 6 4.03 -2.94 -9.41
CA ILE A 6 2.78 -3.60 -9.03
C ILE A 6 3.06 -4.71 -8.01
N ASP A 7 4.12 -5.49 -8.21
CA ASP A 7 4.51 -6.57 -7.31
C ASP A 7 4.97 -6.02 -5.94
N GLU A 8 5.74 -4.93 -5.92
CA GLU A 8 6.14 -4.24 -4.68
C GLU A 8 4.92 -3.71 -3.91
N ILE A 9 3.95 -3.14 -4.64
CA ILE A 9 2.67 -2.70 -4.08
C ILE A 9 1.93 -3.92 -3.50
N ALA A 10 1.69 -4.97 -4.28
CA ALA A 10 0.99 -6.16 -3.80
C ALA A 10 1.66 -6.79 -2.56
N GLY A 11 2.99 -6.89 -2.55
CA GLY A 11 3.76 -7.38 -1.42
C GLY A 11 3.61 -6.52 -0.16
N GLY A 12 3.66 -5.18 -0.30
CA GLY A 12 3.45 -4.27 0.83
C GLY A 12 2.03 -4.35 1.41
N ALA A 13 1.02 -4.56 0.57
CA ALA A 13 -0.35 -4.75 1.01
C ALA A 13 -0.50 -6.04 1.82
N ALA A 14 0.04 -7.16 1.31
CA ALA A 14 0.01 -8.46 1.99
C ALA A 14 0.70 -8.39 3.35
N TRP A 15 1.91 -7.81 3.39
CA TRP A 15 2.64 -7.62 4.65
C TRP A 15 1.87 -6.76 5.66
N THR A 16 1.16 -5.71 5.20
CA THR A 16 0.34 -4.86 6.07
C THR A 16 -0.80 -5.66 6.70
N VAL A 17 -1.45 -6.55 5.95
CA VAL A 17 -2.49 -7.44 6.47
C VAL A 17 -1.92 -8.37 7.54
N GLU A 18 -0.81 -9.03 7.26
CA GLU A 18 -0.13 -9.93 8.19
C GLU A 18 0.25 -9.21 9.49
N LYS A 19 0.84 -8.01 9.37
CA LYS A 19 1.18 -7.17 10.50
C LYS A 19 -0.03 -6.85 11.36
N VAL A 20 -1.14 -6.38 10.76
CA VAL A 20 -2.36 -6.03 11.49
C VAL A 20 -2.91 -7.23 12.26
N ILE A 21 -2.93 -8.41 11.65
CA ILE A 21 -3.37 -9.65 12.29
C ILE A 21 -2.44 -10.03 13.45
N SER A 22 -1.12 -9.96 13.23
CA SER A 22 -0.12 -10.30 14.24
C SER A 22 -0.13 -9.35 15.44
N GLU A 23 -0.36 -8.06 15.21
CA GLU A 23 -0.40 -7.05 16.29
C GLU A 23 -1.73 -7.05 17.04
N ASN A 24 -2.81 -7.58 16.44
CA ASN A 24 -4.15 -7.58 17.02
C ASN A 24 -4.81 -8.97 16.95
N PRO A 25 -4.22 -10.00 17.59
CA PRO A 25 -4.71 -11.38 17.48
C PRO A 25 -6.11 -11.56 18.07
N ALA A 26 -6.48 -10.74 19.05
CA ALA A 26 -7.77 -10.78 19.73
C ALA A 26 -8.89 -10.01 19.01
N ASP A 27 -8.62 -9.34 17.89
CA ASP A 27 -9.65 -8.59 17.14
C ASP A 27 -10.84 -9.52 16.83
N THR A 28 -12.04 -9.03 17.13
CA THR A 28 -13.28 -9.73 16.79
C THR A 28 -13.51 -9.76 15.27
N PRO A 29 -14.45 -10.59 14.78
CA PRO A 29 -14.84 -10.60 13.36
C PRO A 29 -15.32 -9.24 12.81
N VAL A 30 -15.69 -8.28 13.68
CA VAL A 30 -16.10 -6.93 13.27
C VAL A 30 -14.92 -5.95 13.31
N GLU A 31 -14.07 -6.03 14.33
CA GLU A 31 -12.92 -5.13 14.49
C GLU A 31 -11.84 -5.40 13.44
N ARG A 32 -11.55 -6.67 13.14
CA ARG A 32 -10.48 -7.04 12.19
C ARG A 32 -10.73 -6.45 10.80
N PRO A 33 -11.92 -6.62 10.16
CA PRO A 33 -12.18 -6.00 8.87
C PRO A 33 -12.14 -4.47 8.91
N ALA A 34 -12.63 -3.85 9.99
CA ALA A 34 -12.60 -2.39 10.12
C ALA A 34 -11.16 -1.85 10.20
N ARG A 35 -10.30 -2.48 10.99
CA ARG A 35 -8.88 -2.14 11.12
C ARG A 35 -8.13 -2.36 9.83
N LEU A 36 -8.29 -3.52 9.19
CA LEU A 36 -7.68 -3.82 7.90
C LEU A 36 -8.07 -2.80 6.83
N ARG A 37 -9.35 -2.43 6.74
CA ARG A 37 -9.81 -1.38 5.79
C ARG A 37 -9.11 -0.05 6.04
N ARG A 38 -8.97 0.36 7.30
CA ARG A 38 -8.30 1.62 7.67
C ARG A 38 -6.83 1.60 7.28
N GLU A 39 -6.09 0.57 7.68
CA GLU A 39 -4.65 0.47 7.42
C GLU A 39 -4.34 0.29 5.94
N LEU A 40 -5.12 -0.53 5.22
CA LEU A 40 -4.98 -0.67 3.78
C LEU A 40 -5.33 0.62 3.05
N ALA A 41 -6.34 1.39 3.47
CA ALA A 41 -6.65 2.67 2.85
C ALA A 41 -5.51 3.69 3.01
N LEU A 42 -4.86 3.72 4.18
CA LEU A 42 -3.67 4.54 4.43
C LEU A 42 -2.50 4.11 3.54
N TRP A 43 -2.23 2.81 3.50
CA TRP A 43 -1.17 2.24 2.69
C TRP A 43 -1.38 2.48 1.19
N ILE A 44 -2.59 2.28 0.67
CA ILE A 44 -2.96 2.56 -0.74
C ILE A 44 -2.73 4.06 -1.03
N SER A 45 -3.19 4.94 -0.15
CA SER A 45 -3.02 6.39 -0.32
C SER A 45 -1.55 6.79 -0.41
N HIS A 46 -0.69 6.15 0.39
CA HIS A 46 0.75 6.37 0.35
C HIS A 46 1.37 5.83 -0.95
N ALA A 47 1.03 4.60 -1.36
CA ALA A 47 1.51 3.97 -2.59
C ALA A 47 1.14 4.80 -3.83
N VAL A 48 -0.10 5.28 -3.92
CA VAL A 48 -0.58 6.13 -5.01
C VAL A 48 0.21 7.44 -5.07
N LYS A 49 0.40 8.12 -3.93
CA LYS A 49 1.19 9.36 -3.86
C LYS A 49 2.63 9.13 -4.35
N ARG A 50 3.26 8.03 -3.94
CA ARG A 50 4.61 7.66 -4.37
C ARG A 50 4.68 7.45 -5.88
N GLU A 51 3.72 6.73 -6.47
CA GLU A 51 3.72 6.51 -7.93
C GLU A 51 3.49 7.81 -8.70
N VAL A 52 2.60 8.69 -8.23
CA VAL A 52 2.41 10.03 -8.84
C VAL A 52 3.71 10.83 -8.84
N ILE A 53 4.47 10.82 -7.75
CA ILE A 53 5.78 11.50 -7.66
C ILE A 53 6.79 10.87 -8.63
N ASN A 54 6.84 9.53 -8.69
CA ASN A 54 7.74 8.82 -9.59
C ASN A 54 7.42 9.08 -11.06
N ASP A 55 6.14 9.17 -11.41
CA ASP A 55 5.70 9.47 -12.76
C ASP A 55 6.09 10.89 -13.17
N ARG A 56 5.87 11.89 -12.30
CA ARG A 56 6.37 13.26 -12.50
C ARG A 56 7.88 13.31 -12.74
N ARG A 57 8.67 12.57 -11.94
CA ARG A 57 10.13 12.44 -12.11
C ARG A 57 10.52 11.74 -13.40
N ARG A 58 9.69 10.82 -13.91
CA ARG A 58 9.92 10.12 -15.18
C ARG A 58 9.68 11.06 -16.36
N VAL A 59 8.60 11.84 -16.32
CA VAL A 59 8.30 12.85 -17.35
C VAL A 59 9.39 13.91 -17.41
N GLY A 60 9.79 14.47 -16.27
CA GLY A 60 10.85 15.50 -16.23
C GLY A 60 12.20 15.03 -16.78
N ARG A 61 12.55 13.75 -16.61
CA ARG A 61 13.76 13.16 -17.21
C ARG A 61 13.67 12.88 -18.70
N ARG A 62 12.47 12.82 -19.28
CA ARG A 62 12.26 12.60 -20.71
C ARG A 62 12.26 13.90 -21.51
N GLN A 63 12.10 15.03 -20.82
CA GLN A 63 12.07 16.38 -21.41
C GLN A 63 13.42 17.11 -21.34
N ALA A 64 14.38 16.56 -20.59
CA ALA A 64 15.78 17.02 -20.55
C ALA A 64 16.63 16.18 -21.51
#